data_AF-A0A1A7ZLR9-F1
#
_entry.id   AF-A0A1A7ZLR9-F1
#
_cell.length_a   1.000
_cell.length_b   1.000
_cell.length_c   1.000
_cell.angle_alpha   90.00
_cell.angle_beta   90.00
_cell.angle_gamma   90.00
#
_symmetry.space_group_name_H-M   'P 1'
#
loop_
_entity.id
_entity.type
_entity.pdbx_description
1 polymer ?
#
loop_
_entity_poly.entity_id
_entity_poly.type
_entity_poly.pdbx_seq_one_letter_code
_entity_poly.pdbx_strand_id
1 'polypeptide(L)'
;LGRWGRCLAFASLNNHRRRSSGRYLSLEAVLNTATDHLPNRAGISMNDSEGIRFRRLNRPQVITEELPERRHKGSSTYSGKVFKVILLSLGGFLLLPLLVIILILESPIQPEVFRLKEPPPMRGCWESNLKLREAQRLFENQIIGPESIANIGDVLFSGTADGKIVKLSGRRIVTVTRLGKEPCGSTADEPSCGRPLGIRVGPNGTLFVADAYLGLFEVSPTTGEATRLVAGGQVVAGRKLSFINDVTVTQDGKKVYFTDSSSRWQRRDYMHLIMEATADGRVLEYDTETKELTVIMENLRFPNGIQLLPDEESVLVAETTMARIRRVHVAGLNKGGMDTFVDNLPGFPDNIRPSSTGGYWVAMSAVRPNPGFSMLDFLSQRPWIKKLIFKLFSQDVLMKFVPRYSLVAELHDGGICTRSFHDPNGLVTAYVSEVHEYDGHLYLGSFRSPYITKLDLQKVQ
;
A
#
# COMPACT_ATOMS: atom_id res chain seq x y z
N LEU A 1 -8.13 -67.27 -20.12
CA LEU A 1 -8.62 -67.05 -18.74
C LEU A 1 -9.10 -65.59 -18.69
N GLY A 2 -10.32 -65.24 -19.12
CA GLY A 2 -11.60 -65.42 -18.44
C GLY A 2 -11.75 -64.37 -17.32
N ARG A 3 -12.81 -63.57 -17.14
CA ARG A 3 -14.13 -63.45 -17.75
C ARG A 3 -14.82 -62.25 -17.04
N TRP A 4 -15.32 -61.24 -17.79
CA TRP A 4 -16.56 -60.43 -17.53
C TRP A 4 -16.62 -59.56 -16.25
N GLY A 5 -17.33 -58.42 -16.11
CA GLY A 5 -18.31 -57.69 -16.91
C GLY A 5 -19.41 -57.07 -16.01
N ARG A 6 -19.60 -55.73 -16.09
CA ARG A 6 -20.84 -54.91 -15.92
C ARG A 6 -21.61 -54.83 -14.58
N CYS A 7 -21.96 -53.57 -14.23
CA CYS A 7 -23.30 -53.00 -13.90
C CYS A 7 -23.16 -51.46 -14.16
N LEU A 8 -23.85 -50.71 -15.06
CA LEU A 8 -25.29 -50.38 -15.25
C LEU A 8 -25.98 -49.97 -13.94
N ALA A 9 -26.77 -48.90 -13.77
CA ALA A 9 -27.26 -47.77 -14.58
C ALA A 9 -28.10 -46.85 -13.64
N PHE A 10 -28.65 -45.74 -14.18
CA PHE A 10 -29.69 -44.82 -13.65
C PHE A 10 -29.21 -43.66 -12.72
N ALA A 11 -29.61 -42.40 -12.87
CA ALA A 11 -30.65 -41.79 -13.70
C ALA A 11 -30.34 -40.34 -14.13
N SER A 12 -30.85 -40.03 -15.33
CA SER A 12 -31.09 -38.72 -15.93
C SER A 12 -32.28 -37.98 -15.29
N LEU A 13 -32.28 -36.64 -15.32
CA LEU A 13 -33.43 -35.72 -15.64
C LEU A 13 -33.02 -34.28 -15.25
N ASN A 14 -32.68 -33.36 -16.17
CA ASN A 14 -33.58 -32.49 -16.95
C ASN A 14 -34.90 -32.09 -16.23
N ASN A 15 -35.09 -30.82 -15.84
CA ASN A 15 -35.97 -29.89 -16.56
C ASN A 15 -36.09 -28.46 -15.96
N HIS A 16 -35.97 -27.49 -16.86
CA HIS A 16 -36.73 -26.24 -17.05
C HIS A 16 -37.40 -25.43 -15.92
N ARG A 17 -37.10 -24.12 -16.00
CA ARG A 17 -37.97 -22.91 -15.99
C ARG A 17 -39.07 -22.82 -14.91
N ARG A 18 -38.99 -21.76 -14.10
CA ARG A 18 -40.00 -20.67 -14.14
C ARG A 18 -39.53 -19.40 -13.43
N ARG A 19 -39.86 -18.27 -14.07
CA ARG A 19 -39.83 -16.89 -13.58
C ARG A 19 -40.58 -16.75 -12.25
N SER A 20 -40.08 -15.92 -11.35
CA SER A 20 -40.94 -14.92 -10.71
C SER A 20 -40.13 -13.71 -10.26
N SER A 21 -40.64 -12.56 -10.64
CA SER A 21 -40.30 -11.21 -10.24
C SER A 21 -40.66 -10.96 -8.78
N GLY A 22 -39.82 -10.21 -8.06
CA GLY A 22 -40.16 -9.69 -6.74
C GLY A 22 -39.24 -8.56 -6.34
N ARG A 23 -39.57 -7.34 -6.79
CA ARG A 23 -39.08 -6.10 -6.17
C ARG A 23 -39.70 -6.00 -4.78
N TYR A 24 -38.92 -5.66 -3.76
CA TYR A 24 -39.46 -5.01 -2.56
C TYR A 24 -38.70 -3.71 -2.33
N LEU A 25 -39.43 -2.64 -2.57
CA LEU A 25 -39.11 -1.25 -2.26
C LEU A 25 -39.46 -0.96 -0.80
N SER A 26 -38.71 0.00 -0.28
CA SER A 26 -38.94 0.83 0.90
C SER A 26 -40.39 1.27 1.16
N LEU A 27 -40.81 1.23 2.43
CA LEU A 27 -41.80 2.10 3.10
C LEU A 27 -41.61 1.82 4.62
N GLU A 28 -41.52 2.78 5.52
CA GLU A 28 -42.56 3.76 5.84
C GLU A 28 -42.00 5.13 6.24
N ALA A 29 -42.54 6.16 5.60
CA ALA A 29 -42.65 7.52 6.11
C ALA A 29 -43.95 8.08 5.55
N VAL A 30 -45.05 8.06 6.31
CA VAL A 30 -46.22 8.94 6.12
C VAL A 30 -46.97 9.06 7.45
N LEU A 31 -47.09 10.28 7.96
CA LEU A 31 -48.38 10.80 8.40
C LEU A 31 -48.36 12.32 8.24
N ASN A 32 -49.16 12.78 7.28
CA ASN A 32 -49.30 14.15 6.84
C ASN A 32 -50.28 14.95 7.72
N THR A 33 -50.03 16.24 7.67
CA THR A 33 -50.83 17.43 8.01
C THR A 33 -52.23 17.53 7.38
N ALA A 34 -53.14 18.21 8.09
CA ALA A 34 -54.15 19.19 7.62
C ALA A 34 -54.86 19.80 8.86
N THR A 35 -54.56 21.04 9.29
CA THR A 35 -55.22 22.34 8.95
C THR A 35 -56.70 22.43 9.29
N ASP A 36 -57.12 23.28 10.24
CA ASP A 36 -57.59 24.65 9.95
C ASP A 36 -58.15 25.45 11.17
N HIS A 37 -58.05 26.78 11.02
CA HIS A 37 -58.83 27.89 11.62
C HIS A 37 -58.56 28.43 13.06
N LEU A 38 -57.91 29.61 13.08
CA LEU A 38 -58.04 30.77 14.01
C LEU A 38 -59.44 31.44 13.87
N PRO A 39 -59.91 32.41 14.72
CA PRO A 39 -59.13 33.41 15.49
C PRO A 39 -59.67 33.91 16.87
N ASN A 40 -58.81 34.69 17.57
CA ASN A 40 -59.04 35.85 18.46
C ASN A 40 -60.41 36.10 19.14
N ARG A 41 -60.41 36.28 20.48
CA ARG A 41 -60.60 37.60 21.15
C ARG A 41 -60.74 37.53 22.69
N ALA A 42 -60.21 38.59 23.31
CA ALA A 42 -60.68 39.31 24.49
C ALA A 42 -60.57 38.66 25.88
N GLY A 43 -59.74 39.30 26.72
CA GLY A 43 -59.95 39.29 28.16
C GLY A 43 -61.08 40.23 28.56
N ILE A 44 -61.60 40.04 29.77
CA ILE A 44 -62.22 41.04 30.65
C ILE A 44 -62.12 40.50 32.08
N SER A 45 -61.62 41.35 32.96
CA SER A 45 -61.67 41.26 34.41
C SER A 45 -62.99 41.78 34.98
N MET A 46 -63.24 41.46 36.26
CA MET A 46 -64.23 41.99 37.22
C MET A 46 -65.33 40.99 37.53
N ASN A 47 -65.89 40.90 38.73
CA ASN A 47 -65.54 41.30 40.10
C ASN A 47 -66.79 40.88 40.90
N ASP A 48 -66.63 40.31 42.09
CA ASP A 48 -67.62 40.22 43.19
C ASP A 48 -69.02 39.60 42.85
N SER A 49 -69.71 38.83 43.69
CA SER A 49 -69.66 38.53 45.11
C SER A 49 -70.76 37.48 45.30
N GLU A 50 -70.56 36.49 46.17
CA GLU A 50 -71.57 36.08 47.15
C GLU A 50 -70.99 35.02 48.07
N GLY A 51 -70.94 35.36 49.35
CA GLY A 51 -70.46 34.49 50.40
C GLY A 51 -71.51 33.47 50.79
N ILE A 52 -71.11 32.21 50.89
CA ILE A 52 -71.80 31.21 51.69
C ILE A 52 -70.78 30.55 52.62
N ARG A 53 -70.92 30.86 53.92
CA ARG A 53 -70.18 30.24 55.02
C ARG A 53 -70.49 28.74 55.07
N PHE A 54 -69.53 27.89 54.76
CA PHE A 54 -69.54 26.49 55.17
C PHE A 54 -68.60 26.26 56.37
N ARG A 55 -69.16 25.61 57.38
CA ARG A 55 -68.53 25.21 58.65
C ARG A 55 -67.19 24.51 58.42
N ARG A 56 -66.17 24.90 59.22
CA ARG A 56 -64.97 24.09 59.46
C ARG A 56 -65.39 22.72 60.00
N LEU A 57 -65.28 21.70 59.17
CA LEU A 57 -65.20 20.31 59.60
C LEU A 57 -63.75 20.03 60.02
N ASN A 58 -63.60 19.43 61.19
CA ASN A 58 -62.32 19.02 61.77
C ASN A 58 -61.49 18.25 60.74
N ARG A 59 -60.23 18.69 60.55
CA ARG A 59 -59.23 17.89 59.85
C ARG A 59 -59.11 16.53 60.57
N PRO A 60 -59.27 15.39 59.88
CA PRO A 60 -58.82 14.14 60.45
C PRO A 60 -57.31 14.21 60.65
N GLN A 61 -56.86 14.09 61.90
CA GLN A 61 -55.48 13.76 62.21
C GLN A 61 -55.23 12.36 61.66
N VAL A 62 -54.59 12.28 60.49
CA VAL A 62 -53.93 11.06 60.06
C VAL A 62 -52.69 10.93 60.94
N ILE A 63 -52.83 10.19 62.03
CA ILE A 63 -51.71 9.62 62.78
C ILE A 63 -51.17 8.51 61.88
N THR A 64 -50.32 8.86 60.92
CA THR A 64 -49.36 7.89 60.40
C THR A 64 -48.23 7.86 61.41
N GLU A 65 -48.17 6.78 62.18
CA GLU A 65 -47.01 6.41 62.97
C GLU A 65 -45.76 6.63 62.12
N GLU A 66 -44.90 7.56 62.54
CA GLU A 66 -43.51 7.62 62.10
C GLU A 66 -42.85 6.30 62.55
N LEU A 67 -42.97 5.28 61.69
CA LEU A 67 -42.06 4.15 61.70
C LEU A 67 -40.64 4.74 61.67
N PRO A 68 -39.75 4.32 62.58
CA PRO A 68 -38.43 4.92 62.68
C PRO A 68 -37.80 4.83 61.30
N GLU A 69 -37.29 5.96 60.79
CA GLU A 69 -36.31 5.99 59.72
C GLU A 69 -35.18 5.05 60.14
N ARG A 70 -35.30 3.78 59.75
CA ARG A 70 -34.15 2.92 59.58
C ARG A 70 -33.34 3.65 58.52
N ARG A 71 -32.33 4.40 58.98
CA ARG A 71 -31.08 4.55 58.26
C ARG A 71 -30.69 3.15 57.80
N HIS A 72 -31.10 2.77 56.60
CA HIS A 72 -30.37 1.81 55.81
C HIS A 72 -29.07 2.49 55.36
N LYS A 73 -28.20 2.76 56.34
CA LYS A 73 -26.76 2.76 56.12
C LYS A 73 -26.40 1.31 55.85
N GLY A 74 -26.43 0.93 54.59
CA GLY A 74 -25.87 -0.34 54.13
C GLY A 74 -26.72 -1.03 53.08
N SER A 75 -26.36 -0.82 51.81
CA SER A 75 -26.13 -1.92 50.87
C SER A 75 -25.66 -1.50 49.46
N SER A 76 -25.54 -0.22 49.09
CA SER A 76 -25.11 0.12 47.71
C SER A 76 -23.59 0.19 47.46
N THR A 77 -22.75 0.04 48.50
CA THR A 77 -21.28 -0.02 48.34
C THR A 77 -20.75 -1.41 48.03
N TYR A 78 -21.52 -2.47 48.29
CA TYR A 78 -21.07 -3.85 48.07
C TYR A 78 -21.14 -4.22 46.58
N SER A 79 -22.24 -3.90 45.90
CA SER A 79 -22.44 -4.17 44.48
C SER A 79 -21.40 -3.46 43.58
N GLY A 80 -21.10 -2.18 43.86
CA GLY A 80 -20.08 -1.45 43.10
C GLY A 80 -18.65 -1.93 43.35
N LYS A 81 -18.33 -2.41 44.56
CA LYS A 81 -17.02 -3.01 44.87
C LYS A 81 -16.88 -4.38 44.20
N VAL A 82 -17.91 -5.22 44.28
CA VAL A 82 -17.93 -6.54 43.61
C VAL A 82 -17.84 -6.37 42.09
N PHE A 83 -18.59 -5.43 41.50
CA PHE A 83 -18.49 -5.15 40.06
C PHE A 83 -17.09 -4.67 39.65
N LYS A 84 -16.47 -3.75 40.42
CA LYS A 84 -15.09 -3.32 40.17
C LYS A 84 -14.09 -4.47 40.29
N VAL A 85 -14.23 -5.33 41.31
CA VAL A 85 -13.37 -6.49 41.50
C VAL A 85 -13.53 -7.47 40.35
N ILE A 86 -14.77 -7.79 39.94
CA ILE A 86 -15.02 -8.68 38.80
C ILE A 86 -14.43 -8.11 37.51
N LEU A 87 -14.62 -6.81 37.24
CA LEU A 87 -14.08 -6.15 36.05
C LEU A 87 -12.54 -6.14 36.06
N LEU A 88 -11.93 -5.86 37.21
CA LEU A 88 -10.46 -5.89 37.37
C LEU A 88 -9.91 -7.32 37.27
N SER A 89 -10.60 -8.30 37.85
CA SER A 89 -10.23 -9.71 37.75
C SER A 89 -10.37 -10.24 36.33
N LEU A 90 -11.43 -9.86 35.61
CA LEU A 90 -11.62 -10.21 34.20
C LEU A 90 -10.56 -9.53 33.32
N GLY A 91 -10.28 -8.24 33.57
CA GLY A 91 -9.20 -7.51 32.93
C GLY A 91 -7.84 -8.17 33.18
N GLY A 92 -7.55 -8.54 34.42
CA GLY A 92 -6.33 -9.26 34.79
C GLY A 92 -6.24 -10.63 34.11
N PHE A 93 -7.34 -11.39 34.06
CA PHE A 93 -7.40 -12.68 33.40
C PHE A 93 -7.18 -12.61 31.88
N LEU A 94 -7.52 -11.49 31.23
CA LEU A 94 -7.27 -11.27 29.81
C LEU A 94 -5.89 -10.66 29.53
N LEU A 95 -5.46 -9.69 30.35
CA LEU A 95 -4.21 -8.95 30.15
C LEU A 95 -2.97 -9.74 30.59
N LEU A 96 -3.07 -10.56 31.64
CA LEU A 96 -1.95 -11.36 32.12
C LEU A 96 -1.46 -12.40 31.10
N PRO A 97 -2.32 -13.24 30.48
CA PRO A 97 -1.87 -14.15 29.44
C PRO A 97 -1.38 -13.41 28.19
N LEU A 98 -2.00 -12.28 27.83
CA LEU A 98 -1.51 -11.44 26.73
C LEU A 98 -0.10 -10.90 27.02
N LEU A 99 0.16 -10.44 28.24
CA LEU A 99 1.47 -9.98 28.68
C LEU A 99 2.49 -11.11 28.64
N VAL A 100 2.13 -12.30 29.15
CA VAL A 100 2.99 -13.50 29.10
C VAL A 100 3.31 -13.86 27.65
N ILE A 101 2.32 -13.86 26.75
CA ILE A 101 2.52 -14.10 25.31
C ILE A 101 3.48 -13.06 24.71
N ILE A 102 3.31 -11.77 25.01
CA ILE A 102 4.20 -10.69 24.52
C ILE A 102 5.63 -10.86 25.03
N LEU A 103 5.82 -11.35 26.25
CA LEU A 103 7.14 -11.59 26.84
C LEU A 103 7.82 -12.82 26.24
N ILE A 104 7.05 -13.87 25.91
CA ILE A 104 7.57 -15.13 25.34
C ILE A 104 7.82 -15.01 23.83
N LEU A 105 6.93 -14.37 23.08
CA LEU A 105 7.06 -14.26 21.63
C LEU A 105 8.24 -13.36 21.26
N GLU A 106 9.13 -13.86 20.41
CA GLU A 106 10.16 -13.03 19.79
C GLU A 106 9.55 -12.19 18.66
N SER A 107 10.05 -10.96 18.51
CA SER A 107 9.63 -10.11 17.39
C SER A 107 10.38 -10.55 16.14
N PRO A 108 9.71 -10.73 14.97
CA PRO A 108 10.39 -11.08 13.73
C PRO A 108 11.33 -9.97 13.26
N ILE A 109 11.07 -8.72 13.66
CA ILE A 109 11.89 -7.55 13.35
C ILE A 109 12.77 -7.10 14.52
N GLN A 110 13.91 -6.51 14.20
CA GLN A 110 14.84 -5.83 15.11
C GLN A 110 15.00 -4.36 14.70
N PRO A 111 14.01 -3.49 15.01
CA PRO A 111 13.95 -2.19 14.36
C PRO A 111 15.04 -1.22 14.81
N GLU A 112 15.66 -0.57 13.85
CA GLU A 112 16.53 0.57 14.07
C GLU A 112 15.71 1.84 14.34
N VAL A 113 16.29 2.73 15.15
CA VAL A 113 15.79 4.09 15.31
C VAL A 113 16.26 4.91 14.14
N PHE A 114 15.33 5.55 13.44
CA PHE A 114 15.64 6.55 12.42
C PHE A 114 14.71 7.75 12.54
N ARG A 115 15.18 8.90 12.06
CA ARG A 115 14.43 10.16 12.09
C ARG A 115 14.04 10.53 10.67
N LEU A 116 12.74 10.57 10.43
CA LEU A 116 12.17 11.31 9.33
C LEU A 116 11.97 12.77 9.77
N LYS A 117 12.31 13.71 8.89
CA LYS A 117 11.96 15.13 9.08
C LYS A 117 10.43 15.25 8.99
N GLU A 118 9.85 16.28 9.58
CA GLU A 118 8.42 16.53 9.40
C GLU A 118 8.09 16.64 7.89
N PRO A 119 7.12 15.87 7.37
CA PRO A 119 6.83 15.89 5.94
C PRO A 119 6.43 17.29 5.47
N PRO A 120 6.77 17.67 4.23
CA PRO A 120 6.41 18.98 3.71
C PRO A 120 4.90 19.14 3.64
N PRO A 121 4.37 20.37 3.84
CA PRO A 121 2.94 20.61 3.71
C PRO A 121 2.46 20.27 2.29
N MET A 122 1.30 19.63 2.19
CA MET A 122 0.65 19.28 0.92
C MET A 122 0.04 20.53 0.26
N ARG A 123 0.90 21.44 -0.18
CA ARG A 123 0.56 22.73 -0.81
C ARG A 123 1.41 22.96 -2.06
N GLY A 124 0.96 23.83 -2.94
CA GLY A 124 1.66 24.14 -4.18
C GLY A 124 1.75 22.88 -5.06
N CYS A 125 2.96 22.52 -5.50
CA CYS A 125 3.14 21.31 -6.31
C CYS A 125 2.65 20.03 -5.62
N TRP A 126 2.64 19.96 -4.28
CA TRP A 126 2.22 18.77 -3.54
C TRP A 126 0.72 18.76 -3.16
N GLU A 127 -0.03 19.75 -3.63
CA GLU A 127 -1.45 19.87 -3.30
C GLU A 127 -2.24 18.68 -3.85
N SER A 128 -2.98 18.02 -2.96
CA SER A 128 -3.79 16.87 -3.30
C SER A 128 -4.84 17.23 -4.35
N ASN A 129 -4.83 16.51 -5.47
CA ASN A 129 -5.79 16.68 -6.57
C ASN A 129 -6.43 15.33 -6.97
N LEU A 130 -7.19 15.30 -8.06
CA LEU A 130 -7.87 14.11 -8.56
C LEU A 130 -7.41 13.71 -9.98
N LYS A 131 -6.31 14.27 -10.48
CA LYS A 131 -5.89 14.16 -11.88
C LYS A 131 -5.67 12.72 -12.32
N LEU A 132 -5.20 11.82 -11.44
CA LEU A 132 -5.05 10.40 -11.78
C LEU A 132 -6.38 9.67 -12.02
N ARG A 133 -7.52 10.24 -11.60
CA ARG A 133 -8.84 9.63 -11.85
C ARG A 133 -9.29 9.75 -13.31
N GLU A 134 -8.66 10.61 -14.09
CA GLU A 134 -8.86 10.71 -15.54
C GLU A 134 -8.18 9.58 -16.32
N ALA A 135 -7.39 8.73 -15.63
CA ALA A 135 -6.70 7.62 -16.25
C ALA A 135 -7.67 6.48 -16.62
N GLN A 136 -7.41 5.83 -17.75
CA GLN A 136 -8.12 4.64 -18.19
C GLN A 136 -7.42 3.38 -17.66
N ARG A 137 -8.18 2.45 -17.06
CA ARG A 137 -7.67 1.11 -16.77
C ARG A 137 -7.54 0.29 -18.04
N LEU A 138 -6.36 -0.28 -18.23
CA LEU A 138 -6.02 -1.24 -19.27
C LEU A 138 -5.84 -2.61 -18.63
N PHE A 139 -6.26 -3.65 -19.36
CA PHE A 139 -6.03 -5.05 -18.96
C PHE A 139 -6.58 -5.44 -17.59
N GLU A 140 -7.69 -4.81 -17.18
CA GLU A 140 -8.29 -5.04 -15.87
C GLU A 140 -8.63 -6.52 -15.64
N ASN A 141 -8.12 -7.07 -14.54
CA ASN A 141 -8.21 -8.48 -14.14
C ASN A 141 -7.56 -9.48 -15.12
N GLN A 142 -6.75 -9.01 -16.08
CA GLN A 142 -6.02 -9.86 -17.03
C GLN A 142 -4.51 -9.87 -16.77
N ILE A 143 -4.00 -8.86 -16.07
CA ILE A 143 -2.62 -8.74 -15.60
C ILE A 143 -2.64 -8.58 -14.09
N ILE A 144 -1.61 -9.07 -13.39
CA ILE A 144 -1.55 -8.99 -11.93
C ILE A 144 -0.23 -8.37 -11.51
N GLY A 145 -0.33 -7.25 -10.80
CA GLY A 145 0.81 -6.54 -10.25
C GLY A 145 1.90 -6.16 -11.26
N PRO A 146 1.57 -5.52 -12.41
CA PRO A 146 2.54 -5.01 -13.37
C PRO A 146 3.39 -3.92 -12.73
N GLU A 147 4.57 -4.28 -12.23
CA GLU A 147 5.34 -3.40 -11.35
C GLU A 147 6.13 -2.37 -12.16
N SER A 148 7.05 -2.77 -13.05
CA SER A 148 7.71 -1.87 -14.00
C SER A 148 7.13 -1.98 -15.41
N ILE A 149 7.27 -0.91 -16.20
CA ILE A 149 6.83 -0.82 -17.58
C ILE A 149 8.01 -0.34 -18.43
N ALA A 150 8.21 -0.97 -19.58
CA ALA A 150 9.14 -0.48 -20.60
C ALA A 150 8.48 -0.62 -21.98
N ASN A 151 8.97 0.09 -23.00
CA ASN A 151 8.38 0.03 -24.34
C ASN A 151 9.43 -0.08 -25.45
N ILE A 152 9.08 -0.81 -26.51
CA ILE A 152 9.82 -0.85 -27.78
C ILE A 152 8.84 -0.46 -28.88
N GLY A 153 8.99 0.75 -29.42
CA GLY A 153 7.92 1.38 -30.20
C GLY A 153 6.63 1.45 -29.38
N ASP A 154 5.49 1.15 -30.01
CA ASP A 154 4.16 1.19 -29.38
C ASP A 154 3.83 -0.02 -28.49
N VAL A 155 4.78 -0.94 -28.31
CA VAL A 155 4.58 -2.17 -27.55
C VAL A 155 5.12 -1.98 -26.15
N LEU A 156 4.27 -2.20 -25.14
CA LEU A 156 4.68 -2.18 -23.74
C LEU A 156 5.07 -3.58 -23.26
N PHE A 157 5.98 -3.64 -22.31
CA PHE A 157 6.40 -4.84 -21.60
C PHE A 157 6.29 -4.61 -20.10
N SER A 158 5.90 -5.65 -19.36
CA SER A 158 5.81 -5.58 -17.91
C SER A 158 6.02 -6.95 -17.28
N GLY A 159 6.42 -6.94 -16.00
CA GLY A 159 6.57 -8.12 -15.16
C GLY A 159 5.32 -8.38 -14.32
N THR A 160 4.90 -9.62 -14.17
CA THR A 160 3.67 -9.96 -13.40
C THR A 160 3.97 -10.63 -12.06
N ALA A 161 2.98 -10.65 -11.18
CA ALA A 161 3.07 -11.26 -9.84
C ALA A 161 3.34 -12.76 -9.86
N ASP A 162 3.06 -13.42 -10.99
CA ASP A 162 3.34 -14.82 -11.23
C ASP A 162 4.63 -15.02 -12.04
N GLY A 163 5.60 -14.12 -11.99
CA GLY A 163 6.93 -14.41 -12.54
C GLY A 163 7.05 -14.34 -14.07
N LYS A 164 6.04 -13.84 -14.78
CA LYS A 164 6.07 -13.72 -16.24
C LYS A 164 6.57 -12.36 -16.68
N ILE A 165 7.17 -12.34 -17.86
CA ILE A 165 7.32 -11.14 -18.68
C ILE A 165 6.25 -11.19 -19.75
N VAL A 166 5.44 -10.13 -19.82
CA VAL A 166 4.34 -10.03 -20.78
C VAL A 166 4.56 -8.85 -21.72
N LYS A 167 4.15 -9.06 -22.96
CA LYS A 167 4.05 -8.06 -24.02
C LYS A 167 2.59 -7.62 -24.14
N LEU A 168 2.37 -6.31 -24.14
CA LEU A 168 1.07 -5.65 -24.24
C LEU A 168 1.01 -4.91 -25.57
N SER A 169 0.12 -5.36 -26.46
CA SER A 169 -0.04 -4.76 -27.78
C SER A 169 -1.52 -4.61 -28.10
N GLY A 170 -1.96 -3.35 -28.23
CA GLY A 170 -3.38 -3.01 -28.34
C GLY A 170 -4.16 -3.53 -27.13
N ARG A 171 -5.09 -4.46 -27.36
CA ARG A 171 -5.91 -5.10 -26.32
C ARG A 171 -5.47 -6.52 -25.96
N ARG A 172 -4.29 -6.96 -26.42
CA ARG A 172 -3.80 -8.33 -26.22
C ARG A 172 -2.61 -8.34 -25.25
N ILE A 173 -2.61 -9.35 -24.39
CA ILE A 173 -1.48 -9.72 -23.54
C ILE A 173 -0.90 -11.02 -24.10
N VAL A 174 0.40 -11.04 -24.33
CA VAL A 174 1.14 -12.21 -24.76
C VAL A 174 2.27 -12.46 -23.78
N THR A 175 2.32 -13.66 -23.21
CA THR A 175 3.47 -14.07 -22.39
C THR A 175 4.69 -14.20 -23.29
N VAL A 176 5.74 -13.45 -22.99
CA VAL A 176 7.05 -13.58 -23.64
C VAL A 176 7.77 -14.80 -23.06
N THR A 177 7.87 -14.83 -21.72
CA THR A 177 8.52 -15.93 -20.99
C THR A 177 8.10 -15.92 -19.52
N ARG A 178 8.47 -16.97 -18.78
CA ARG A 178 8.39 -17.05 -17.32
C ARG A 178 9.79 -17.32 -16.78
N LEU A 179 10.26 -16.50 -15.83
CA LEU A 179 11.63 -16.60 -15.34
C LEU A 179 11.84 -17.78 -14.38
N GLY A 180 10.85 -18.04 -13.52
CA GLY A 180 10.90 -19.11 -12.53
C GLY A 180 10.05 -20.32 -12.88
N LYS A 181 9.78 -21.13 -11.84
CA LYS A 181 9.08 -22.41 -11.94
C LYS A 181 7.75 -22.38 -11.20
N GLU A 182 6.79 -23.16 -11.69
CA GLU A 182 5.52 -23.38 -11.01
C GLU A 182 5.70 -24.24 -9.74
N PRO A 183 4.80 -24.15 -8.74
CA PRO A 183 3.55 -23.39 -8.71
C PRO A 183 3.75 -21.87 -8.66
N CYS A 184 2.74 -21.14 -9.12
CA CYS A 184 2.71 -19.67 -9.12
C CYS A 184 1.31 -19.20 -8.70
N GLY A 185 1.21 -18.05 -8.04
CA GLY A 185 -0.08 -17.41 -7.72
C GLY A 185 -0.26 -17.03 -6.25
N SER A 186 0.66 -17.41 -5.37
CA SER A 186 0.70 -16.92 -3.98
C SER A 186 2.02 -16.21 -3.68
N THR A 187 2.02 -15.35 -2.65
CA THR A 187 3.23 -14.70 -2.13
C THR A 187 4.26 -15.70 -1.59
N ALA A 188 3.83 -16.90 -1.20
CA ALA A 188 4.71 -17.98 -0.74
C ALA A 188 5.48 -18.62 -1.89
N ASP A 189 4.92 -18.63 -3.10
CA ASP A 189 5.51 -19.24 -4.30
C ASP A 189 6.49 -18.31 -5.02
N GLU A 190 6.43 -17.00 -4.76
CA GLU A 190 7.29 -16.01 -5.42
C GLU A 190 8.80 -16.35 -5.43
N PRO A 191 9.42 -16.90 -4.35
CA PRO A 191 10.83 -17.28 -4.40
C PRO A 191 11.20 -18.31 -5.47
N SER A 192 10.25 -19.18 -5.85
CA SER A 192 10.44 -20.20 -6.89
C SER A 192 9.93 -19.73 -8.25
N CYS A 193 8.80 -19.03 -8.26
CA CYS A 193 8.11 -18.57 -9.44
C CYS A 193 8.75 -17.32 -10.07
N GLY A 194 9.38 -16.49 -9.25
CA GLY A 194 9.90 -15.18 -9.62
C GLY A 194 8.88 -14.06 -9.39
N ARG A 195 9.41 -12.85 -9.29
CA ARG A 195 8.67 -11.58 -9.24
C ARG A 195 9.50 -10.52 -9.95
N PRO A 196 9.37 -10.36 -11.28
CA PRO A 196 10.02 -9.29 -12.01
C PRO A 196 9.43 -7.95 -11.56
N LEU A 197 10.29 -7.09 -11.03
CA LEU A 197 9.93 -5.76 -10.54
C LEU A 197 10.42 -4.74 -11.56
N GLY A 198 11.73 -4.48 -11.69
CA GLY A 198 12.29 -3.57 -12.70
C GLY A 198 12.48 -4.17 -14.09
N ILE A 199 12.17 -3.38 -15.13
CA ILE A 199 12.46 -3.70 -16.54
C ILE A 199 13.04 -2.46 -17.25
N ARG A 200 14.07 -2.67 -18.08
CA ARG A 200 14.59 -1.66 -19.03
C ARG A 200 14.86 -2.26 -20.39
N VAL A 201 14.74 -1.45 -21.42
CA VAL A 201 15.16 -1.80 -22.78
C VAL A 201 16.65 -1.51 -22.91
N GLY A 202 17.42 -2.51 -23.33
CA GLY A 202 18.82 -2.36 -23.73
C GLY A 202 18.96 -1.89 -25.18
N PRO A 203 20.18 -1.52 -25.61
CA PRO A 203 20.43 -0.96 -26.94
C PRO A 203 20.05 -1.88 -28.10
N ASN A 204 20.14 -3.20 -27.91
CA ASN A 204 19.80 -4.19 -28.93
C ASN A 204 18.31 -4.56 -28.95
N GLY A 205 17.47 -3.82 -28.23
CA GLY A 205 16.06 -4.15 -28.06
C GLY A 205 15.83 -5.38 -27.17
N THR A 206 16.83 -5.83 -26.41
CA THR A 206 16.67 -6.82 -25.33
C THR A 206 16.09 -6.15 -24.09
N LEU A 207 15.51 -6.95 -23.20
CA LEU A 207 14.98 -6.47 -21.92
C LEU A 207 15.93 -6.87 -20.80
N PHE A 208 16.45 -5.90 -20.06
CA PHE A 208 17.10 -6.14 -18.77
C PHE A 208 16.03 -6.17 -17.69
N VAL A 209 15.99 -7.26 -16.93
CA VAL A 209 14.91 -7.54 -15.98
C VAL A 209 15.51 -7.86 -14.61
N ALA A 210 15.09 -7.07 -13.61
CA ALA A 210 15.36 -7.32 -12.20
C ALA A 210 14.22 -8.15 -11.61
N ASP A 211 14.52 -9.41 -11.27
CA ASP A 211 13.62 -10.28 -10.51
C ASP A 211 13.98 -10.28 -9.03
N ALA A 212 12.97 -10.08 -8.17
CA ALA A 212 13.18 -9.92 -6.75
C ALA A 212 13.84 -11.10 -6.03
N TYR A 213 13.74 -12.29 -6.62
CA TYR A 213 14.24 -13.53 -6.02
C TYR A 213 15.27 -14.22 -6.90
N LEU A 214 15.06 -14.21 -8.21
CA LEU A 214 15.79 -15.05 -9.13
C LEU A 214 17.06 -14.40 -9.68
N GLY A 215 17.15 -13.07 -9.63
CA GLY A 215 18.33 -12.33 -10.06
C GLY A 215 18.10 -11.30 -11.17
N LEU A 216 19.18 -10.94 -11.85
CA LEU A 216 19.16 -10.08 -13.03
C LEU A 216 19.17 -10.94 -14.30
N PHE A 217 18.32 -10.60 -15.26
CA PHE A 217 18.18 -11.32 -16.53
C PHE A 217 18.30 -10.38 -17.72
N GLU A 218 18.77 -10.92 -18.83
CA GLU A 218 18.55 -10.38 -20.17
C GLU A 218 17.52 -11.26 -20.89
N VAL A 219 16.47 -10.67 -21.43
CA VAL A 219 15.36 -11.37 -22.07
C VAL A 219 15.17 -10.86 -23.49
N SER A 220 15.14 -11.77 -24.45
CA SER A 220 14.76 -11.46 -25.84
C SER A 220 13.23 -11.31 -25.93
N PRO A 221 12.70 -10.13 -26.30
CA PRO A 221 11.26 -9.93 -26.40
C PRO A 221 10.62 -10.66 -27.59
N THR A 222 11.42 -11.14 -28.55
CA THR A 222 10.97 -11.84 -29.76
C THR A 222 10.98 -13.35 -29.58
N THR A 223 12.06 -13.91 -29.03
CA THR A 223 12.23 -15.36 -28.87
C THR A 223 11.76 -15.87 -27.51
N GLY A 224 11.67 -14.99 -26.50
CA GLY A 224 11.38 -15.38 -25.12
C GLY A 224 12.56 -16.03 -24.39
N GLU A 225 13.73 -16.10 -25.03
CA GLU A 225 14.96 -16.56 -24.39
C GLU A 225 15.34 -15.64 -23.24
N ALA A 226 15.62 -16.23 -22.08
CA ALA A 226 15.98 -15.51 -20.87
C ALA A 226 17.31 -16.03 -20.33
N THR A 227 18.33 -15.16 -20.36
CA THR A 227 19.67 -15.45 -19.85
C THR A 227 19.84 -14.79 -18.50
N ARG A 228 20.15 -15.58 -17.46
CA ARG A 228 20.42 -15.04 -16.13
C ARG A 228 21.85 -14.51 -16.06
N LEU A 229 21.99 -13.21 -15.82
CA LEU A 229 23.27 -12.51 -15.70
C LEU A 229 23.83 -12.56 -14.28
N VAL A 230 22.94 -12.40 -13.29
CA VAL A 230 23.27 -12.39 -11.85
C VAL A 230 22.29 -13.32 -11.17
N ALA A 231 22.77 -14.23 -10.33
CA ALA A 231 21.90 -15.10 -9.54
C ALA A 231 21.39 -14.40 -8.28
N GLY A 232 20.08 -14.44 -8.03
CA GLY A 232 19.52 -14.04 -6.73
C GLY A 232 20.00 -14.98 -5.61
N GLY A 233 20.07 -14.46 -4.38
CA GLY A 233 20.56 -15.19 -3.21
C GLY A 233 22.07 -15.40 -3.14
N GLN A 234 22.83 -15.11 -4.21
CA GLN A 234 24.29 -15.19 -4.18
C GLN A 234 24.87 -14.17 -3.20
N VAL A 235 26.02 -14.51 -2.63
CA VAL A 235 26.72 -13.64 -1.66
C VAL A 235 27.70 -12.75 -2.41
N VAL A 236 27.53 -11.44 -2.29
CA VAL A 236 28.40 -10.41 -2.88
C VAL A 236 28.89 -9.53 -1.73
N ALA A 237 30.20 -9.35 -1.60
CA ALA A 237 30.82 -8.61 -0.49
C ALA A 237 30.26 -9.02 0.90
N GLY A 238 30.13 -10.34 1.13
CA GLY A 238 29.67 -10.91 2.40
C GLY A 238 28.16 -10.86 2.67
N ARG A 239 27.35 -10.26 1.78
CA ARG A 239 25.89 -10.14 1.94
C ARG A 239 25.11 -10.76 0.78
N LYS A 240 24.02 -11.45 1.09
CA LYS A 240 23.14 -12.07 0.09
C LYS A 240 22.37 -11.02 -0.71
N LEU A 241 22.17 -11.26 -2.00
CA LEU A 241 21.19 -10.54 -2.82
C LEU A 241 19.78 -11.08 -2.51
N SER A 242 19.12 -10.53 -1.50
CA SER A 242 17.85 -11.10 -1.00
C SER A 242 16.62 -10.42 -1.58
N PHE A 243 16.74 -9.18 -2.06
CA PHE A 243 15.63 -8.45 -2.66
C PHE A 243 16.14 -7.48 -3.73
N ILE A 244 16.37 -7.99 -4.94
CA ILE A 244 16.68 -7.15 -6.10
C ILE A 244 15.40 -6.41 -6.53
N ASN A 245 15.49 -5.14 -6.94
CA ASN A 245 14.28 -4.36 -7.18
C ASN A 245 14.21 -3.75 -8.58
N ASP A 246 14.93 -2.68 -8.84
CA ASP A 246 14.92 -2.00 -10.14
C ASP A 246 16.31 -2.05 -10.80
N VAL A 247 16.33 -1.79 -12.11
CA VAL A 247 17.52 -1.85 -12.96
C VAL A 247 17.59 -0.67 -13.90
N THR A 248 18.81 -0.20 -14.20
CA THR A 248 19.11 0.71 -15.29
C THR A 248 20.33 0.23 -16.07
N VAL A 249 20.40 0.54 -17.35
CA VAL A 249 21.48 0.09 -18.25
C VAL A 249 22.03 1.29 -19.01
N THR A 250 23.33 1.27 -19.26
CA THR A 250 24.03 2.26 -20.09
C THR A 250 23.61 2.15 -21.55
N GLN A 251 23.76 3.24 -22.31
CA GLN A 251 23.39 3.32 -23.72
C GLN A 251 24.16 2.31 -24.58
N ASP A 252 25.41 2.01 -24.23
CA ASP A 252 26.21 0.99 -24.92
C ASP A 252 25.89 -0.45 -24.46
N GLY A 253 25.08 -0.59 -23.40
CA GLY A 253 24.70 -1.87 -22.82
C GLY A 253 25.78 -2.54 -21.97
N LYS A 254 26.95 -1.91 -21.80
CA LYS A 254 28.11 -2.56 -21.18
C LYS A 254 27.98 -2.65 -19.66
N LYS A 255 27.38 -1.63 -19.05
CA LYS A 255 27.19 -1.54 -17.59
C LYS A 255 25.71 -1.57 -17.24
N VAL A 256 25.37 -2.44 -16.30
CA VAL A 256 24.03 -2.55 -15.73
C VAL A 256 24.10 -2.20 -14.24
N TYR A 257 23.29 -1.24 -13.81
CA TYR A 257 23.19 -0.84 -12.41
C TYR A 257 21.85 -1.28 -11.85
N PHE A 258 21.85 -1.86 -10.66
CA PHE A 258 20.60 -2.34 -10.04
C PHE A 258 20.63 -2.20 -8.53
N THR A 259 19.44 -2.20 -7.93
CA THR A 259 19.27 -2.10 -6.48
C THR A 259 19.07 -3.46 -5.84
N ASP A 260 19.69 -3.66 -4.68
CA ASP A 260 19.37 -4.72 -3.73
C ASP A 260 18.78 -4.05 -2.49
N SER A 261 17.45 -4.10 -2.36
CA SER A 261 16.66 -3.41 -1.34
C SER A 261 16.97 -3.86 0.08
N SER A 262 17.34 -5.13 0.28
CA SER A 262 17.78 -5.68 1.56
C SER A 262 18.59 -6.95 1.34
N SER A 263 19.57 -7.15 2.21
CA SER A 263 20.35 -8.38 2.29
C SER A 263 19.71 -9.46 3.17
N ARG A 264 18.73 -9.09 3.99
CA ARG A 264 18.03 -9.99 4.92
C ARG A 264 16.61 -10.33 4.46
N TRP A 265 15.81 -9.30 4.16
CA TRP A 265 14.39 -9.47 3.87
C TRP A 265 14.18 -9.67 2.38
N GLN A 266 13.26 -10.57 2.02
CA GLN A 266 12.83 -10.76 0.64
C GLN A 266 11.60 -9.89 0.34
N ARG A 267 11.22 -9.79 -0.94
CA ARG A 267 10.07 -8.98 -1.40
C ARG A 267 8.78 -9.28 -0.65
N ARG A 268 8.43 -10.55 -0.39
CA ARG A 268 7.19 -10.93 0.33
C ARG A 268 7.13 -10.37 1.75
N ASP A 269 8.29 -10.00 2.31
CA ASP A 269 8.45 -9.48 3.67
C ASP A 269 8.78 -7.98 3.70
N TYR A 270 8.50 -7.23 2.61
CA TYR A 270 8.85 -5.81 2.48
C TYR A 270 8.32 -4.92 3.63
N MET A 271 7.21 -5.29 4.26
CA MET A 271 6.69 -4.54 5.40
C MET A 271 7.57 -4.71 6.65
N HIS A 272 8.17 -5.88 6.83
CA HIS A 272 9.19 -6.11 7.86
C HIS A 272 10.42 -5.25 7.57
N LEU A 273 10.86 -5.19 6.30
CA LEU A 273 11.98 -4.34 5.86
C LEU A 273 11.73 -2.86 6.18
N ILE A 274 10.57 -2.30 5.80
CA ILE A 274 10.20 -0.89 6.08
C ILE A 274 10.22 -0.62 7.59
N MET A 275 9.64 -1.51 8.38
CA MET A 275 9.47 -1.29 9.81
C MET A 275 10.77 -1.51 10.58
N GLU A 276 11.58 -2.47 10.15
CA GLU A 276 12.92 -2.71 10.70
C GLU A 276 13.87 -1.55 10.37
N ALA A 277 13.77 -1.02 9.14
CA ALA A 277 14.53 0.14 8.66
C ALA A 277 16.06 -0.01 8.75
N THR A 278 16.56 -1.25 8.64
CA THR A 278 17.99 -1.55 8.56
C THR A 278 18.60 -0.89 7.33
N ALA A 279 19.78 -0.30 7.49
CA ALA A 279 20.56 0.26 6.39
C ALA A 279 21.43 -0.81 5.73
N ASP A 280 20.82 -1.84 5.14
CA ASP A 280 21.54 -2.95 4.50
C ASP A 280 21.35 -3.03 2.99
N GLY A 281 20.64 -2.09 2.39
CA GLY A 281 20.44 -1.98 0.95
C GLY A 281 21.67 -1.46 0.21
N ARG A 282 21.76 -1.78 -1.09
CA ARG A 282 22.93 -1.55 -1.94
C ARG A 282 22.56 -1.14 -3.37
N VAL A 283 23.52 -0.51 -4.04
CA VAL A 283 23.58 -0.36 -5.50
C VAL A 283 24.74 -1.21 -6.01
N LEU A 284 24.47 -2.01 -7.03
CA LEU A 284 25.46 -2.88 -7.67
C LEU A 284 25.66 -2.49 -9.13
N GLU A 285 26.88 -2.70 -9.62
CA GLU A 285 27.26 -2.62 -11.03
C GLU A 285 27.56 -4.04 -11.52
N TYR A 286 26.99 -4.40 -12.66
CA TYR A 286 27.34 -5.58 -13.41
C TYR A 286 27.93 -5.18 -14.76
N ASP A 287 29.12 -5.68 -15.05
CA ASP A 287 29.77 -5.53 -16.34
C ASP A 287 29.38 -6.69 -17.26
N THR A 288 28.75 -6.38 -18.37
CA THR A 288 28.26 -7.40 -19.31
C THR A 288 29.37 -8.05 -20.15
N GLU A 289 30.54 -7.43 -20.25
CA GLU A 289 31.69 -7.97 -21.00
C GLU A 289 32.56 -8.85 -20.09
N THR A 290 32.97 -8.32 -18.93
CA THR A 290 33.83 -9.05 -17.97
C THR A 290 33.05 -9.99 -17.06
N LYS A 291 31.73 -9.82 -16.98
CA LYS A 291 30.83 -10.55 -16.05
C LYS A 291 31.12 -10.25 -14.58
N GLU A 292 31.86 -9.17 -14.29
CA GLU A 292 32.16 -8.75 -12.93
C GLU A 292 30.93 -8.13 -12.26
N LEU A 293 30.78 -8.39 -10.96
CA LEU A 293 29.72 -7.85 -10.12
C LEU A 293 30.31 -7.12 -8.93
N THR A 294 30.08 -5.80 -8.85
CA THR A 294 30.71 -4.91 -7.87
C THR A 294 29.65 -4.14 -7.09
N VAL A 295 29.87 -3.96 -5.78
CA VAL A 295 29.03 -3.08 -4.96
C VAL A 295 29.55 -1.64 -5.10
N ILE A 296 28.72 -0.73 -5.61
CA ILE A 296 29.09 0.68 -5.81
C ILE A 296 28.70 1.54 -4.61
N MET A 297 27.57 1.24 -3.98
CA MET A 297 27.07 1.96 -2.82
C MET A 297 26.40 1.00 -1.85
N GLU A 298 26.51 1.30 -0.57
CA GLU A 298 25.91 0.52 0.51
C GLU A 298 25.32 1.42 1.59
N ASN A 299 24.71 0.80 2.60
CA ASN A 299 24.10 1.46 3.75
C ASN A 299 22.88 2.31 3.38
N LEU A 300 22.15 1.87 2.34
CA LEU A 300 20.90 2.47 1.91
C LEU A 300 19.72 1.81 2.64
N ARG A 301 18.67 2.58 2.91
CA ARG A 301 17.45 2.07 3.56
C ARG A 301 16.34 1.88 2.53
N PHE A 302 16.15 0.63 2.11
CA PHE A 302 15.22 0.23 1.06
C PHE A 302 15.46 1.00 -0.26
N PRO A 303 16.64 0.87 -0.90
CA PRO A 303 16.82 1.35 -2.26
C PRO A 303 15.89 0.58 -3.20
N ASN A 304 14.96 1.29 -3.82
CA ASN A 304 13.85 0.73 -4.58
C ASN A 304 14.07 1.00 -6.08
N GLY A 305 13.53 2.09 -6.61
CA GLY A 305 13.79 2.55 -7.97
C GLY A 305 15.22 3.02 -8.23
N ILE A 306 15.70 2.83 -9.47
CA ILE A 306 17.00 3.32 -9.94
C ILE A 306 16.91 3.88 -11.36
N GLN A 307 17.55 5.02 -11.61
CA GLN A 307 17.53 5.67 -12.91
C GLN A 307 18.88 6.33 -13.23
N LEU A 308 19.50 5.96 -14.34
CA LEU A 308 20.73 6.58 -14.82
C LEU A 308 20.45 8.03 -15.26
N LEU A 309 21.37 8.94 -14.94
CA LEU A 309 21.37 10.31 -15.46
C LEU A 309 21.79 10.31 -16.95
N PRO A 310 21.42 11.34 -17.73
CA PRO A 310 21.78 11.42 -19.14
C PRO A 310 23.29 11.40 -19.44
N ASP A 311 24.12 11.85 -18.49
CA ASP A 311 25.58 11.85 -18.59
C ASP A 311 26.22 10.49 -18.26
N GLU A 312 25.43 9.53 -17.79
CA GLU A 312 25.86 8.21 -17.32
C GLU A 312 26.91 8.21 -16.20
N GLU A 313 27.16 9.37 -15.57
CA GLU A 313 28.12 9.49 -14.46
C GLU A 313 27.48 9.13 -13.12
N SER A 314 26.16 9.26 -13.02
CA SER A 314 25.42 9.01 -11.77
C SER A 314 24.10 8.29 -12.01
N VAL A 315 23.60 7.64 -10.96
CA VAL A 315 22.24 7.10 -10.87
C VAL A 315 21.46 7.80 -9.76
N LEU A 316 20.17 8.03 -9.97
CA LEU A 316 19.22 8.33 -8.91
C LEU A 316 18.73 7.04 -8.28
N VAL A 317 18.61 7.03 -6.95
CA VAL A 317 18.13 5.88 -6.17
C VAL A 317 17.07 6.34 -5.18
N ALA A 318 15.88 5.75 -5.27
CA ALA A 318 14.80 5.99 -4.32
C ALA A 318 15.07 5.23 -3.02
N GLU A 319 15.32 5.93 -1.91
CA GLU A 319 15.35 5.30 -0.58
C GLU A 319 13.97 5.40 0.06
N THR A 320 13.15 4.37 -0.20
CA THR A 320 11.72 4.34 0.18
C THR A 320 11.53 4.60 1.66
N THR A 321 12.25 3.90 2.55
CA THR A 321 12.08 4.04 4.01
C THR A 321 12.49 5.42 4.53
N MET A 322 13.37 6.12 3.82
CA MET A 322 13.84 7.46 4.18
C MET A 322 13.08 8.59 3.49
N ALA A 323 12.08 8.27 2.66
CA ALA A 323 11.30 9.24 1.89
C ALA A 323 12.17 10.25 1.13
N ARG A 324 13.22 9.78 0.44
CA ARG A 324 14.19 10.63 -0.25
C ARG A 324 14.78 9.95 -1.49
N ILE A 325 15.45 10.73 -2.32
CA ILE A 325 16.18 10.26 -3.51
C ILE A 325 17.64 10.65 -3.37
N ARG A 326 18.52 9.67 -3.49
CA ARG A 326 19.98 9.84 -3.48
C ARG A 326 20.51 9.91 -4.91
N ARG A 327 21.57 10.66 -5.12
CA ARG A 327 22.39 10.59 -6.34
C ARG A 327 23.66 9.84 -6.00
N VAL A 328 23.91 8.73 -6.68
CA VAL A 328 25.10 7.89 -6.50
C VAL A 328 25.97 8.03 -7.74
N HIS A 329 27.23 8.43 -7.56
CA HIS A 329 28.17 8.57 -8.67
C HIS A 329 28.74 7.19 -9.03
N VAL A 330 28.49 6.73 -10.25
CA VAL A 330 28.84 5.39 -10.74
C VAL A 330 30.02 5.41 -11.70
N ALA A 331 30.37 6.57 -12.24
CA ALA A 331 31.55 6.79 -13.08
C ALA A 331 32.22 8.14 -12.77
N GLY A 332 33.25 8.49 -13.55
CA GLY A 332 34.01 9.73 -13.38
C GLY A 332 34.87 9.78 -12.12
N LEU A 333 35.41 10.97 -11.83
CA LEU A 333 36.32 11.20 -10.69
C LEU A 333 35.64 11.03 -9.32
N ASN A 334 34.31 11.14 -9.28
CA ASN A 334 33.51 11.04 -8.07
C ASN A 334 32.93 9.63 -7.83
N LYS A 335 33.29 8.62 -8.65
CA LYS A 335 32.77 7.25 -8.54
C LYS A 335 32.83 6.73 -7.10
N GLY A 336 31.72 6.17 -6.62
CA GLY A 336 31.55 5.71 -5.24
C GLY A 336 31.12 6.81 -4.26
N GLY A 337 31.02 8.07 -4.71
CA GLY A 337 30.42 9.15 -3.95
C GLY A 337 28.89 9.16 -4.00
N MET A 338 28.27 9.87 -3.07
CA MET A 338 26.82 10.00 -2.99
C MET A 338 26.37 11.32 -2.37
N ASP A 339 25.44 12.00 -3.03
CA ASP A 339 24.77 13.20 -2.53
C ASP A 339 23.24 13.00 -2.46
N THR A 340 22.53 14.06 -2.08
CA THR A 340 21.06 14.04 -1.96
C THR A 340 20.46 14.80 -3.12
N PHE A 341 19.67 14.10 -3.94
CA PHE A 341 18.94 14.74 -5.03
C PHE A 341 17.68 15.43 -4.52
N VAL A 342 16.86 14.71 -3.75
CA VAL A 342 15.68 15.25 -3.06
C VAL A 342 15.63 14.66 -1.67
N ASP A 343 15.33 15.49 -0.67
CA ASP A 343 15.12 15.02 0.71
C ASP A 343 13.68 15.26 1.16
N ASN A 344 13.22 14.45 2.12
CA ASN A 344 11.95 14.64 2.81
C ASN A 344 10.73 14.79 1.89
N LEU A 345 10.52 13.83 0.99
CA LEU A 345 9.35 13.77 0.12
C LEU A 345 8.05 13.61 0.93
N PRO A 346 6.91 14.11 0.41
CA PRO A 346 5.59 13.93 1.03
C PRO A 346 5.04 12.50 0.89
N GLY A 347 5.83 11.57 0.37
CA GLY A 347 5.47 10.16 0.26
C GLY A 347 6.73 9.30 0.13
N PHE A 348 6.52 8.00 0.04
CA PHE A 348 7.61 7.03 -0.02
C PHE A 348 7.91 6.69 -1.49
N PRO A 349 9.07 7.11 -2.02
CA PRO A 349 9.39 6.96 -3.43
C PRO A 349 9.61 5.50 -3.80
N ASP A 350 9.20 5.16 -5.02
CA ASP A 350 9.27 3.84 -5.62
C ASP A 350 10.11 3.93 -6.91
N ASN A 351 9.64 3.47 -8.07
CA ASN A 351 10.38 3.61 -9.32
C ASN A 351 10.50 5.08 -9.80
N ILE A 352 11.65 5.36 -10.43
CA ILE A 352 12.04 6.64 -11.01
C ILE A 352 12.21 6.46 -12.52
N ARG A 353 11.58 7.29 -13.34
CA ARG A 353 11.68 7.24 -14.80
C ARG A 353 11.94 8.63 -15.39
N PRO A 354 12.60 8.75 -16.55
CA PRO A 354 12.80 10.05 -17.18
C PRO A 354 11.44 10.67 -17.57
N SER A 355 11.36 12.00 -17.47
CA SER A 355 10.26 12.77 -18.05
C SER A 355 10.66 13.34 -19.41
N SER A 356 9.70 13.42 -20.35
CA SER A 356 9.91 14.02 -21.67
C SER A 356 10.19 15.53 -21.60
N THR A 357 9.81 16.20 -20.51
CA THR A 357 10.06 17.65 -20.30
C THR A 357 11.40 17.93 -19.62
N GLY A 358 12.20 16.89 -19.38
CA GLY A 358 13.38 16.92 -18.52
C GLY A 358 13.05 16.54 -17.08
N GLY A 359 14.06 16.17 -16.30
CA GLY A 359 13.85 15.64 -14.95
C GLY A 359 13.25 14.22 -14.95
N TYR A 360 12.49 13.91 -13.90
CA TYR A 360 12.12 12.53 -13.57
C TYR A 360 10.72 12.44 -12.98
N TRP A 361 9.96 11.45 -13.45
CA TRP A 361 8.77 10.99 -12.78
C TRP A 361 9.12 10.05 -11.63
N VAL A 362 8.42 10.21 -10.51
CA VAL A 362 8.59 9.39 -9.30
C VAL A 362 7.22 8.91 -8.82
N ALA A 363 7.06 7.60 -8.69
CA ALA A 363 5.86 6.99 -8.13
C ALA A 363 5.93 6.91 -6.60
N MET A 364 4.79 7.10 -5.94
CA MET A 364 4.60 6.97 -4.49
C MET A 364 3.26 6.30 -4.20
N SER A 365 3.31 5.04 -3.75
CA SER A 365 2.13 4.24 -3.40
C SER A 365 1.51 4.62 -2.06
N ALA A 366 2.26 5.33 -1.21
CA ALA A 366 1.81 5.83 0.08
C ALA A 366 2.39 7.22 0.36
N VAL A 367 1.60 8.04 1.06
CA VAL A 367 1.93 9.44 1.39
C VAL A 367 2.13 9.64 2.88
N ARG A 368 2.82 10.74 3.22
CA ARG A 368 3.11 11.26 4.55
C ARG A 368 2.34 12.59 4.69
N PRO A 369 1.03 12.56 4.96
CA PRO A 369 0.20 13.76 4.87
C PRO A 369 0.60 14.81 5.92
N ASN A 370 0.77 16.06 5.48
CA ASN A 370 0.88 17.23 6.35
C ASN A 370 -0.06 18.35 5.84
N PRO A 371 -1.11 18.73 6.61
CA PRO A 371 -1.49 18.20 7.92
C PRO A 371 -2.04 16.77 7.83
N GLY A 372 -1.82 15.98 8.87
CA GLY A 372 -2.34 14.62 8.93
C GLY A 372 -1.48 13.69 9.79
N PHE A 373 -1.95 12.46 9.96
CA PHE A 373 -1.18 11.43 10.65
C PHE A 373 -0.45 10.55 9.63
N SER A 374 0.87 10.46 9.78
CA SER A 374 1.69 9.47 9.08
C SER A 374 2.16 8.39 10.06
N MET A 375 1.74 7.15 9.80
CA MET A 375 2.06 6.00 10.66
C MET A 375 3.57 5.75 10.73
N LEU A 376 4.26 5.78 9.59
CA LEU A 376 5.70 5.47 9.58
C LEU A 376 6.50 6.56 10.29
N ASP A 377 6.15 7.84 10.11
CA ASP A 377 6.75 8.96 10.83
C ASP A 377 6.57 8.83 12.35
N PHE A 378 5.36 8.46 12.79
CA PHE A 378 5.10 8.21 14.21
C PHE A 378 5.90 7.00 14.73
N LEU A 379 5.98 5.92 13.96
CA LEU A 379 6.67 4.70 14.39
C LEU A 379 8.19 4.81 14.30
N SER A 380 8.76 5.67 13.45
CA SER A 380 10.20 5.67 13.11
C SER A 380 11.11 5.78 14.35
N GLN A 381 10.69 6.56 15.34
CA GLN A 381 11.44 6.79 16.60
C GLN A 381 10.98 5.89 17.75
N ARG A 382 10.09 4.91 17.50
CA ARG A 382 9.47 4.06 18.53
C ARG A 382 9.65 2.55 18.24
N PRO A 383 10.88 2.01 18.27
CA PRO A 383 11.15 0.59 17.96
C PRO A 383 10.35 -0.39 18.80
N TRP A 384 10.11 -0.08 20.08
CA TRP A 384 9.37 -0.96 20.98
C TRP A 384 7.91 -1.14 20.55
N ILE A 385 7.28 -0.09 20.01
CA ILE A 385 5.91 -0.17 19.46
C ILE A 385 5.92 -1.04 18.21
N LYS A 386 6.89 -0.84 17.30
CA LYS A 386 7.02 -1.68 16.11
C LYS A 386 7.16 -3.16 16.49
N LYS A 387 8.05 -3.49 17.45
CA LYS A 387 8.20 -4.86 17.96
C LYS A 387 6.87 -5.41 18.50
N LEU A 388 6.15 -4.63 19.31
CA LEU A 388 4.85 -5.04 19.84
C LEU A 388 3.83 -5.31 18.73
N ILE A 389 3.74 -4.43 17.72
CA ILE A 389 2.82 -4.59 16.58
C ILE A 389 3.10 -5.91 15.84
N PHE A 390 4.36 -6.19 15.49
CA PHE A 390 4.73 -7.38 14.72
C PHE A 390 4.78 -8.68 15.54
N LYS A 391 4.76 -8.60 16.88
CA LYS A 391 4.49 -9.76 17.74
C LYS A 391 3.00 -10.16 17.71
N LEU A 392 2.10 -9.18 17.56
CA LEU A 392 0.66 -9.38 17.68
C LEU A 392 -0.05 -9.56 16.34
N PHE A 393 0.48 -8.96 15.26
CA PHE A 393 -0.17 -8.94 13.96
C PHE A 393 0.82 -9.34 12.85
N SER A 394 0.32 -10.12 11.88
CA SER A 394 1.07 -10.40 10.66
C SER A 394 1.05 -9.20 9.71
N GLN A 395 2.05 -9.13 8.83
CA GLN A 395 2.09 -8.09 7.79
C GLN A 395 0.85 -8.07 6.90
N ASP A 396 0.25 -9.23 6.58
CA ASP A 396 -0.95 -9.32 5.75
C ASP A 396 -2.17 -8.65 6.40
N VAL A 397 -2.27 -8.73 7.73
CA VAL A 397 -3.31 -8.05 8.49
C VAL A 397 -3.05 -6.54 8.48
N LEU A 398 -1.81 -6.12 8.76
CA LEU A 398 -1.43 -4.70 8.80
C LEU A 398 -1.63 -4.02 7.44
N MET A 399 -1.35 -4.71 6.34
CA MET A 399 -1.53 -4.20 4.99
C MET A 399 -2.98 -3.85 4.63
N LYS A 400 -3.98 -4.39 5.34
CA LYS A 400 -5.39 -4.03 5.15
C LYS A 400 -5.73 -2.66 5.72
N PHE A 401 -4.91 -2.16 6.64
CA PHE A 401 -5.08 -0.85 7.27
C PHE A 401 -4.27 0.26 6.60
N VAL A 402 -3.37 -0.09 5.67
CA VAL A 402 -2.63 0.91 4.88
C VAL A 402 -3.62 1.59 3.92
N PRO A 403 -3.84 2.91 4.05
CA PRO A 403 -4.76 3.63 3.17
C PRO A 403 -4.35 3.51 1.71
N ARG A 404 -5.33 3.37 0.84
CA ARG A 404 -5.11 3.44 -0.61
C ARG A 404 -4.77 4.89 -0.97
N TYR A 405 -3.65 5.07 -1.64
CA TYR A 405 -3.29 6.35 -2.23
C TYR A 405 -2.46 6.08 -3.48
N SER A 406 -2.38 7.06 -4.37
CA SER A 406 -1.37 7.10 -5.41
C SER A 406 -0.99 8.54 -5.68
N LEU A 407 0.31 8.78 -5.70
CA LEU A 407 0.94 10.05 -6.03
C LEU A 407 2.03 9.77 -7.05
N VAL A 408 2.00 10.49 -8.16
CA VAL A 408 3.13 10.58 -9.08
C VAL A 408 3.57 12.03 -9.16
N ALA A 409 4.87 12.27 -9.12
CA ALA A 409 5.42 13.62 -9.15
C ALA A 409 6.54 13.72 -10.18
N GLU A 410 6.57 14.84 -10.89
CA GLU A 410 7.67 15.21 -11.79
C GLU A 410 8.64 16.11 -11.04
N LEU A 411 9.89 15.68 -10.98
CA LEU A 411 10.97 16.35 -10.25
C LEU A 411 12.08 16.73 -11.22
N HIS A 412 12.48 18.00 -11.22
CA HIS A 412 13.64 18.49 -11.98
C HIS A 412 14.88 18.59 -11.07
N ASP A 413 15.98 19.08 -11.65
CA ASP A 413 17.23 19.30 -10.94
C ASP A 413 17.06 20.04 -9.61
N GLY A 414 17.78 19.59 -8.59
CA GLY A 414 17.62 20.05 -7.22
C GLY A 414 16.37 19.51 -6.51
N GLY A 415 15.65 18.57 -7.13
CA GLY A 415 14.48 17.93 -6.53
C GLY A 415 13.22 18.80 -6.52
N ILE A 416 13.16 19.78 -7.41
CA ILE A 416 12.04 20.72 -7.50
C ILE A 416 10.85 20.01 -8.15
N CYS A 417 9.75 19.94 -7.41
CA CYS A 417 8.48 19.43 -7.93
C CYS A 417 7.85 20.47 -8.88
N THR A 418 7.59 20.06 -10.12
CA THR A 418 6.91 20.88 -11.13
C THR A 418 5.45 20.49 -11.29
N ARG A 419 5.15 19.18 -11.31
CA ARG A 419 3.80 18.64 -11.39
C ARG A 419 3.61 17.46 -10.45
N SER A 420 2.39 17.29 -9.97
CA SER A 420 1.98 16.08 -9.27
C SER A 420 0.56 15.69 -9.62
N PHE A 421 0.32 14.38 -9.71
CA PHE A 421 -0.99 13.82 -9.97
C PHE A 421 -1.34 12.83 -8.87
N HIS A 422 -2.55 12.98 -8.33
CA HIS A 422 -3.01 12.24 -7.18
C HIS A 422 -4.29 11.47 -7.49
N ASP A 423 -4.45 10.32 -6.84
CA ASP A 423 -5.74 9.64 -6.63
C ASP A 423 -5.91 9.33 -5.14
N PRO A 424 -6.43 10.29 -4.35
CA PRO A 424 -6.78 10.05 -2.96
C PRO A 424 -7.79 8.91 -2.87
N ASN A 425 -7.53 7.95 -1.99
CA ASN A 425 -8.29 6.69 -1.81
C ASN A 425 -8.06 5.64 -2.91
N GLY A 426 -7.23 5.93 -3.92
CA GLY A 426 -6.87 5.00 -5.00
C GLY A 426 -8.09 4.36 -5.68
N LEU A 427 -9.05 5.17 -6.11
CA LEU A 427 -10.30 4.71 -6.71
C LEU A 427 -10.11 4.17 -8.12
N VAL A 428 -9.27 4.83 -8.92
CA VAL A 428 -8.91 4.51 -10.30
C VAL A 428 -7.51 3.93 -10.34
N THR A 429 -6.53 4.64 -9.78
CA THR A 429 -5.12 4.24 -9.70
C THR A 429 -4.77 4.00 -8.24
N ALA A 430 -4.48 2.75 -7.87
CA ALA A 430 -4.12 2.40 -6.51
C ALA A 430 -2.73 1.77 -6.45
N TYR A 431 -1.99 2.11 -5.39
CA TYR A 431 -0.68 1.55 -5.09
C TYR A 431 0.30 1.69 -6.27
N VAL A 432 0.35 2.89 -6.87
CA VAL A 432 1.28 3.18 -7.96
C VAL A 432 2.71 2.97 -7.50
N SER A 433 3.45 2.15 -8.23
CA SER A 433 4.89 1.93 -8.01
C SER A 433 5.73 2.31 -9.22
N GLU A 434 5.09 2.57 -10.35
CA GLU A 434 5.74 2.92 -11.61
C GLU A 434 4.98 4.00 -12.34
N VAL A 435 5.72 4.83 -13.05
CA VAL A 435 5.22 5.86 -13.94
C VAL A 435 6.12 5.91 -15.17
N HIS A 436 5.64 5.36 -16.27
CA HIS A 436 6.36 5.31 -17.53
C HIS A 436 5.73 6.28 -18.52
N GLU A 437 6.46 7.29 -18.95
CA GLU A 437 5.98 8.24 -19.95
C GLU A 437 6.29 7.76 -21.36
N TYR A 438 5.27 7.70 -22.21
CA TYR A 438 5.44 7.41 -23.63
C TYR A 438 4.32 8.03 -24.47
N ASP A 439 4.70 8.69 -25.56
CA ASP A 439 3.78 9.26 -26.55
C ASP A 439 2.70 10.18 -25.93
N GLY A 440 3.10 11.10 -25.06
CA GLY A 440 2.18 12.04 -24.39
C GLY A 440 1.26 11.40 -23.33
N HIS A 441 1.52 10.16 -22.94
CA HIS A 441 0.76 9.44 -21.93
C HIS A 441 1.64 8.96 -20.78
N LEU A 442 1.07 8.89 -19.57
CA LEU A 442 1.65 8.17 -18.45
C LEU A 442 1.01 6.80 -18.33
N TYR A 443 1.84 5.76 -18.34
CA TYR A 443 1.48 4.39 -18.02
C TYR A 443 1.90 4.10 -16.59
N LEU A 444 0.93 3.80 -15.73
CA LEU A 444 1.16 3.63 -14.31
C LEU A 444 1.03 2.16 -13.94
N GLY A 445 2.11 1.62 -13.38
CA GLY A 445 2.20 0.25 -12.86
C GLY A 445 1.96 0.19 -11.36
N SER A 446 1.78 -1.01 -10.85
CA SER A 446 1.59 -1.30 -9.44
C SER A 446 2.12 -2.68 -9.11
N PHE A 447 2.81 -2.82 -7.99
CA PHE A 447 3.21 -4.13 -7.45
C PHE A 447 2.06 -5.04 -7.02
N ARG A 448 0.78 -4.60 -7.10
CA ARG A 448 -0.36 -5.43 -6.68
C ARG A 448 -1.66 -5.24 -7.45
N SER A 449 -1.90 -4.08 -8.06
CA SER A 449 -3.16 -3.84 -8.75
C SER A 449 -3.30 -4.73 -10.00
N PRO A 450 -4.50 -5.25 -10.31
CA PRO A 450 -4.69 -6.16 -11.44
C PRO A 450 -4.94 -5.42 -12.77
N TYR A 451 -4.19 -4.36 -13.04
CA TYR A 451 -4.33 -3.49 -14.21
C TYR A 451 -3.11 -2.57 -14.36
N ILE A 452 -2.98 -1.97 -15.54
CA ILE A 452 -2.17 -0.77 -15.78
C ILE A 452 -3.13 0.39 -15.98
N THR A 453 -2.80 1.60 -15.54
CA THR A 453 -3.58 2.79 -15.91
C THR A 453 -2.85 3.65 -16.92
N LYS A 454 -3.55 4.14 -17.94
CA LYS A 454 -3.05 5.06 -18.96
C LYS A 454 -3.70 6.43 -18.76
N LEU A 455 -2.90 7.44 -18.46
CA LEU A 455 -3.32 8.83 -18.34
C LEU A 455 -2.83 9.62 -19.54
N ASP A 456 -3.72 10.36 -20.18
CA ASP A 456 -3.38 11.32 -21.23
C ASP A 456 -2.95 12.64 -20.59
N LEU A 457 -1.70 13.05 -20.82
CA LEU A 457 -1.14 14.25 -20.20
C LEU A 457 -1.88 15.52 -20.64
N GLN A 458 -2.46 15.56 -21.84
CA GLN A 458 -3.19 16.73 -22.33
C GLN A 458 -4.47 17.00 -21.53
N LYS A 459 -5.04 15.97 -20.89
CA LYS A 459 -6.26 16.11 -20.06
C LYS A 459 -5.99 16.68 -18.68
N VAL A 460 -4.73 16.68 -18.24
CA VAL A 460 -4.32 16.99 -16.87
C VAL A 460 -3.24 18.06 -16.80
N GLN A 461 -2.92 18.72 -17.91
CA GLN A 461 -2.03 19.88 -17.96
C GLN A 461 -2.56 21.01 -17.06
#